data_AF-A0A1U7XY34-F1
#
_entry.id   AF-A0A1U7XY34-F1
#
_cell.length_a   1.000
_cell.length_b   1.000
_cell.length_c   1.000
_cell.angle_alpha   90.00
_cell.angle_beta   90.00
_cell.angle_gamma   90.00
#
_symmetry.space_group_name_H-M   'P 1'
#
loop_
_entity.id
_entity.type
_entity.pdbx_description
1 polymer ?
#
loop_
_entity_poly.entity_id
_entity_poly.type
_entity_poly.pdbx_seq_one_letter_code
_entity_poly.pdbx_strand_id
1 'polypeptide(L)'
;MRMAVKAKMLFISFLFLSSVFLARSGEVDDESEFSYDEKSENGPANWGNIRPDWKDCSGKLQPPIDLFELRAEVVSKLGILQTDYKPSNATLLNRGHDIMLRWDDGGYLKINGTQYQLKQLHWHTPSEHTVNGERFNLESHLVHESNNGKFAVIGIIYEIGLWPDPFLSMIENDLKVPADKKGIERATGTIDPNQIKLDGKQYFRYIGSLTTPPCTEGVVWTIDRK
;
A
#
# COMPACT_ATOMS: atom_id res chain seq x y z
N MET A 1 -56.16 37.64 41.25
CA MET A 1 -54.96 36.80 41.31
C MET A 1 -55.02 35.81 40.14
N ARG A 2 -54.40 36.13 38.99
CA ARG A 2 -54.35 35.27 37.80
C ARG A 2 -52.89 34.84 37.61
N MET A 3 -52.62 33.55 37.77
CA MET A 3 -51.28 32.96 37.62
C MET A 3 -50.90 32.88 36.15
N ALA A 4 -49.77 33.50 35.80
CA ALA A 4 -49.13 33.36 34.50
C ALA A 4 -48.34 32.04 34.46
N VAL A 5 -48.70 31.15 33.53
CA VAL A 5 -47.95 29.91 33.26
C VAL A 5 -46.80 30.27 32.32
N LYS A 6 -45.56 30.24 32.82
CA LYS A 6 -44.35 30.36 31.99
C LYS A 6 -44.06 29.01 31.33
N ALA A 7 -44.37 28.90 30.04
CA ALA A 7 -43.90 27.78 29.21
C ALA A 7 -42.40 27.95 28.95
N LYS A 8 -41.56 27.04 29.47
CA LYS A 8 -40.14 26.93 29.09
C LYS A 8 -40.07 26.10 27.81
N MET A 9 -39.76 26.73 26.68
CA MET A 9 -39.33 25.99 25.49
C MET A 9 -37.90 25.47 25.71
N LEU A 10 -37.73 24.15 25.67
CA LEU A 10 -36.41 23.53 25.57
C LEU A 10 -36.01 23.52 24.09
N PHE A 11 -34.95 24.24 23.74
CA PHE A 11 -34.28 24.11 22.45
C PHE A 11 -33.26 22.98 22.57
N ILE A 12 -33.54 21.82 21.97
CA ILE A 12 -32.57 20.73 21.84
C ILE A 12 -31.84 20.95 20.52
N SER A 13 -30.61 21.46 20.58
CA SER A 13 -29.74 21.54 19.41
C SER A 13 -29.17 20.16 19.12
N PHE A 14 -29.65 19.52 18.05
CA PHE A 14 -28.95 18.36 17.48
C PHE A 14 -27.69 18.85 16.78
N LEU A 15 -26.54 18.71 17.43
CA LEU A 15 -25.24 18.76 16.77
C LEU A 15 -25.10 17.50 15.91
N PHE A 16 -25.42 17.60 14.62
CA PHE A 16 -24.96 16.62 13.65
C PHE A 16 -23.43 16.74 13.59
N LEU A 17 -22.71 15.83 14.27
CA LEU A 17 -21.32 15.54 13.89
C LEU A 17 -21.38 14.87 12.52
N SER A 18 -21.34 15.66 11.45
CA SER A 18 -20.93 15.15 10.15
C SER A 18 -19.45 14.78 10.28
N SER A 19 -19.15 13.51 10.54
CA SER A 19 -17.83 12.95 10.30
C SER A 19 -17.60 13.03 8.79
N VAL A 20 -17.07 14.16 8.32
CA VAL A 20 -16.50 14.25 6.98
C VAL A 20 -15.29 13.33 7.01
N PHE A 21 -15.47 12.10 6.57
CA PHE A 21 -14.33 11.23 6.26
C PHE A 21 -13.58 11.95 5.14
N LEU A 22 -12.45 12.58 5.49
CA LEU A 22 -11.47 13.01 4.50
C LEU A 22 -11.10 11.76 3.70
N ALA A 23 -11.48 11.71 2.44
CA ALA A 23 -11.06 10.67 1.52
C ALA A 23 -9.53 10.68 1.49
N ARG A 24 -8.91 9.72 2.18
CA ARG A 24 -7.47 9.53 2.18
C ARG A 24 -7.13 8.79 0.89
N SER A 25 -6.24 9.37 0.09
CA SER A 25 -5.87 8.82 -1.23
C SER A 25 -4.96 7.58 -1.16
N GLY A 26 -4.47 7.25 0.04
CA GLY A 26 -3.63 6.08 0.28
C GLY A 26 -4.47 4.84 0.61
N GLU A 27 -3.78 3.69 0.68
CA GLU A 27 -4.38 2.42 1.09
C GLU A 27 -5.11 2.56 2.43
N VAL A 28 -6.18 1.79 2.59
CA VAL A 28 -6.91 1.72 3.84
C VAL A 28 -6.02 1.13 4.95
N ASP A 29 -6.08 1.74 6.13
CA ASP A 29 -5.31 1.31 7.29
C ASP A 29 -5.93 0.08 7.99
N ASP A 30 -7.20 -0.26 7.66
CA ASP A 30 -7.99 -1.30 8.33
C ASP A 30 -8.89 -2.09 7.36
N GLU A 31 -8.90 -3.41 7.53
CA GLU A 31 -9.60 -4.38 6.70
C GLU A 31 -11.06 -4.66 7.08
N SER A 32 -11.64 -3.97 8.08
CA SER A 32 -12.97 -4.37 8.61
C SER A 32 -14.11 -4.36 7.58
N GLU A 33 -13.93 -3.67 6.45
CA GLU A 33 -14.95 -3.50 5.43
C GLU A 33 -14.75 -4.36 4.16
N PHE A 34 -13.57 -4.96 3.94
CA PHE A 34 -13.27 -5.73 2.71
C PHE A 34 -12.60 -7.09 2.97
N SER A 35 -12.58 -7.96 1.97
CA SER A 35 -11.95 -9.28 2.02
C SER A 35 -11.24 -9.61 0.71
N TYR A 36 -10.30 -10.56 0.76
CA TYR A 36 -9.69 -11.20 -0.40
C TYR A 36 -10.40 -12.49 -0.84
N ASP A 37 -11.45 -12.93 -0.14
CA ASP A 37 -12.25 -14.07 -0.61
C ASP A 37 -13.04 -13.66 -1.86
N GLU A 38 -12.61 -14.16 -3.02
CA GLU A 38 -13.23 -13.94 -4.34
C GLU A 38 -14.73 -14.25 -4.39
N LYS A 39 -15.22 -15.12 -3.49
CA LYS A 39 -16.63 -15.53 -3.46
C LYS A 39 -17.47 -14.70 -2.49
N SER A 40 -16.84 -13.85 -1.68
CA SER A 40 -17.53 -13.04 -0.68
C SER A 40 -18.17 -11.79 -1.29
N GLU A 41 -19.24 -11.29 -0.64
CA GLU A 41 -19.91 -10.06 -1.06
C GLU A 41 -18.99 -8.82 -0.96
N ASN A 42 -18.00 -8.87 -0.07
CA ASN A 42 -16.98 -7.85 0.10
C ASN A 42 -15.61 -8.25 -0.49
N GLY A 43 -15.60 -9.20 -1.43
CA GLY A 43 -14.42 -9.68 -2.15
C GLY A 43 -13.93 -8.70 -3.23
N PRO A 44 -12.77 -8.97 -3.86
CA PRO A 44 -12.10 -8.06 -4.79
C PRO A 44 -12.99 -7.58 -5.95
N ALA A 45 -13.78 -8.48 -6.54
CA ALA A 45 -14.72 -8.15 -7.62
C ALA A 45 -15.79 -7.11 -7.23
N ASN A 46 -16.03 -6.91 -5.92
CA ASN A 46 -17.07 -6.07 -5.38
C ASN A 46 -16.57 -4.84 -4.62
N TRP A 47 -15.25 -4.66 -4.43
CA TRP A 47 -14.71 -3.56 -3.62
C TRP A 47 -15.23 -2.18 -4.02
N GLY A 48 -15.36 -1.92 -5.33
CA GLY A 48 -15.88 -0.64 -5.84
C GLY A 48 -17.33 -0.34 -5.50
N ASN A 49 -18.09 -1.35 -5.06
CA ASN A 49 -19.49 -1.21 -4.65
C ASN A 49 -19.66 -1.04 -3.13
N ILE A 50 -18.61 -1.26 -2.33
CA ILE A 50 -18.68 -1.21 -0.86
C ILE A 50 -18.82 0.23 -0.39
N ARG A 51 -18.02 1.16 -0.95
CA ARG A 51 -18.07 2.58 -0.61
C ARG A 51 -17.90 3.49 -1.84
N PRO A 52 -18.49 4.71 -1.82
CA PRO A 52 -18.35 5.66 -2.92
C PRO A 52 -16.90 6.10 -3.21
N ASP A 53 -16.05 6.15 -2.19
CA ASP A 53 -14.63 6.51 -2.30
C ASP A 53 -13.75 5.36 -2.83
N TRP A 54 -14.29 4.14 -2.96
CA TRP A 54 -13.60 2.97 -3.51
C TRP A 54 -13.97 2.65 -4.95
N LYS A 55 -14.78 3.51 -5.59
CA LYS A 55 -15.26 3.33 -6.98
C LYS A 55 -14.14 3.01 -7.99
N ASP A 56 -12.92 3.48 -7.72
CA ASP A 56 -11.77 3.27 -8.60
C ASP A 56 -11.36 1.79 -8.62
N CYS A 57 -11.75 0.98 -7.63
CA CYS A 57 -11.56 -0.49 -7.66
C CYS A 57 -12.34 -1.17 -8.80
N SER A 58 -13.30 -0.49 -9.43
CA SER A 58 -13.96 -0.92 -10.67
C SER A 58 -13.44 -0.18 -11.92
N GLY A 59 -12.27 0.44 -11.81
CA GLY A 59 -11.58 1.19 -12.85
C GLY A 59 -11.03 0.32 -13.97
N LYS A 60 -10.30 0.94 -14.91
CA LYS A 60 -9.76 0.27 -16.11
C LYS A 60 -8.27 0.01 -16.04
N LEU A 61 -7.57 0.64 -15.09
CA LEU A 61 -6.12 0.52 -14.91
C LEU A 61 -5.78 -0.20 -13.61
N GLN A 62 -6.54 -1.25 -13.29
CA GLN A 62 -6.41 -2.00 -12.05
C GLN A 62 -5.29 -3.06 -12.17
N PRO A 63 -4.25 -2.99 -11.33
CA PRO A 63 -3.32 -4.09 -11.09
C PRO A 63 -3.92 -5.05 -10.06
N PRO A 64 -3.30 -6.23 -9.88
CA PRO A 64 -2.11 -6.72 -10.58
C PRO A 64 -2.37 -7.09 -12.05
N ILE A 65 -1.31 -6.99 -12.87
CA ILE A 65 -1.32 -7.43 -14.28
C ILE A 65 -0.32 -8.57 -14.52
N ASP A 66 -0.50 -9.28 -15.64
CA ASP A 66 0.53 -10.16 -16.18
C ASP A 66 1.61 -9.35 -16.92
N LEU A 67 2.84 -9.45 -16.44
CA LEU A 67 4.04 -8.86 -17.00
C LEU A 67 4.57 -9.78 -18.08
N PHE A 68 4.04 -9.60 -19.29
CA PHE A 68 4.42 -10.41 -20.45
C PHE A 68 5.59 -9.78 -21.20
N GLU A 69 6.77 -10.39 -21.11
CA GLU A 69 8.02 -9.84 -21.64
C GLU A 69 7.95 -9.54 -23.15
N LEU A 70 7.26 -10.39 -23.92
CA LEU A 70 7.11 -10.20 -25.37
C LEU A 70 6.19 -9.03 -25.75
N ARG A 71 5.36 -8.55 -24.81
CA ARG A 71 4.53 -7.33 -24.99
C ARG A 71 5.19 -6.08 -24.40
N ALA A 72 6.32 -6.23 -23.70
CA ALA A 72 7.01 -5.11 -23.10
C ALA A 72 7.86 -4.37 -24.14
N GLU A 73 7.81 -3.03 -24.09
CA GLU A 73 8.72 -2.18 -24.86
C GLU A 73 10.00 -1.94 -24.06
N VAL A 74 11.16 -2.15 -24.69
CA VAL A 74 12.46 -1.85 -24.06
C VAL A 74 12.73 -0.35 -24.13
N VAL A 75 12.75 0.30 -22.97
CA VAL A 75 12.91 1.76 -22.87
C VAL A 75 14.19 2.12 -22.10
N SER A 76 15.34 2.09 -22.78
CA SER A 76 16.66 2.33 -22.17
C SER A 76 16.81 3.71 -21.50
N LYS A 77 16.08 4.72 -21.97
CA LYS A 77 16.06 6.08 -21.39
C LYS A 77 15.53 6.16 -19.96
N LEU A 78 14.84 5.12 -19.46
CA LEU A 78 14.39 5.07 -18.07
C LEU A 78 15.58 5.00 -17.09
N GLY A 79 16.69 4.42 -17.52
CA GLY A 79 17.91 4.32 -16.71
C GLY A 79 17.74 3.44 -15.46
N ILE A 80 18.69 3.59 -14.54
CA ILE A 80 18.71 2.87 -13.25
C ILE A 80 17.73 3.56 -12.29
N LEU A 81 17.07 2.78 -11.43
CA LEU A 81 16.25 3.33 -10.35
C LEU A 81 17.08 4.28 -9.46
N GLN A 82 16.54 5.48 -9.25
CA GLN A 82 17.21 6.53 -8.48
C GLN A 82 16.59 6.61 -7.09
N THR A 83 17.15 5.87 -6.14
CA THR A 83 16.78 5.94 -4.74
C THR A 83 17.78 6.79 -3.96
N ASP A 84 17.28 7.51 -2.97
CA ASP A 84 18.05 8.23 -1.96
C ASP A 84 17.39 7.94 -0.61
N TYR A 85 17.50 6.67 -0.23
CA TYR A 85 16.98 6.17 1.04
C TYR A 85 17.97 6.42 2.16
N LYS A 86 17.45 6.55 3.38
CA LYS A 86 18.25 6.74 4.57
C LYS A 86 17.72 5.93 5.75
N PRO A 87 18.61 5.54 6.69
CA PRO A 87 18.19 4.92 7.94
C PRO A 87 17.21 5.79 8.70
N SER A 88 16.11 5.19 9.16
CA SER A 88 15.08 5.88 9.92
C SER A 88 14.37 4.93 10.86
N ASN A 89 13.72 5.46 11.89
CA ASN A 89 12.89 4.65 12.76
C ASN A 89 11.74 4.03 11.96
N ALA A 90 11.46 2.77 12.23
CA ALA A 90 10.41 2.02 11.57
C ALA A 90 9.54 1.27 12.58
N THR A 91 8.31 1.01 12.16
CA THR A 91 7.30 0.30 12.94
C THR A 91 6.60 -0.71 12.04
N LEU A 92 6.56 -1.96 12.49
CA LEU A 92 5.71 -2.99 11.90
C LEU A 92 4.29 -2.86 12.45
N LEU A 93 3.30 -3.06 11.60
CA LEU A 93 1.88 -3.08 11.93
C LEU A 93 1.19 -4.19 11.14
N ASN A 94 0.43 -5.05 11.82
CA ASN A 94 -0.52 -5.93 11.15
C ASN A 94 -1.84 -5.19 10.92
N ARG A 95 -2.15 -4.87 9.65
CA ARG A 95 -3.36 -4.12 9.24
C ARG A 95 -4.59 -5.02 9.06
N GLY A 96 -4.44 -6.33 9.24
CA GLY A 96 -5.45 -7.34 8.92
C GLY A 96 -5.19 -7.95 7.54
N HIS A 97 -5.06 -7.12 6.50
CA HIS A 97 -4.81 -7.57 5.12
C HIS A 97 -3.36 -7.91 4.85
N ASP A 98 -2.45 -7.25 5.55
CA ASP A 98 -1.03 -7.44 5.40
C ASP A 98 -0.27 -7.07 6.67
N ILE A 99 1.04 -7.28 6.60
CA ILE A 99 1.99 -6.72 7.55
C ILE A 99 2.69 -5.56 6.83
N MET A 100 2.63 -4.38 7.42
CA MET A 100 3.24 -3.16 6.91
C MET A 100 4.43 -2.77 7.79
N LEU A 101 5.56 -2.46 7.18
CA LEU A 101 6.67 -1.73 7.78
C LEU A 101 6.62 -0.27 7.34
N ARG A 102 6.38 0.65 8.27
CA ARG A 102 6.32 2.09 8.01
C ARG A 102 7.55 2.79 8.56
N TRP A 103 8.15 3.70 7.79
CA TRP A 103 9.24 4.56 8.24
C TRP A 103 8.72 5.96 8.60
N ASP A 104 9.37 6.60 9.57
CA ASP A 104 9.13 8.02 9.87
C ASP A 104 9.62 8.91 8.71
N ASP A 105 10.82 8.61 8.18
CA ASP A 105 11.45 9.30 7.05
C ASP A 105 12.49 8.40 6.38
N GLY A 106 12.04 7.48 5.52
CA GLY A 106 12.90 6.50 4.83
C GLY A 106 13.68 7.06 3.64
N GLY A 107 13.60 8.37 3.36
CA GLY A 107 14.11 8.98 2.14
C GLY A 107 13.15 8.81 0.95
N TYR A 108 13.65 8.80 -0.28
CA TYR A 108 12.79 8.90 -1.46
C TYR A 108 13.25 8.13 -2.70
N LEU A 109 12.31 7.88 -3.59
CA LEU A 109 12.50 7.47 -4.98
C LEU A 109 12.36 8.69 -5.90
N LYS A 110 13.25 8.85 -6.88
CA LYS A 110 13.19 9.92 -7.89
C LYS A 110 12.81 9.37 -9.26
N ILE A 111 11.73 9.88 -9.84
CA ILE A 111 11.27 9.53 -11.19
C ILE A 111 11.08 10.82 -11.99
N ASN A 112 11.83 10.97 -13.09
CA ASN A 112 11.75 12.13 -13.99
C ASN A 112 11.78 13.49 -13.25
N GLY A 113 12.67 13.61 -12.26
CA GLY A 113 12.82 14.83 -11.46
C GLY A 113 11.83 14.98 -10.30
N THR A 114 10.78 14.16 -10.24
CA THR A 114 9.81 14.16 -9.12
C THR A 114 10.30 13.24 -8.01
N GLN A 115 10.30 13.74 -6.77
CA GLN A 115 10.59 12.93 -5.58
C GLN A 115 9.31 12.34 -4.99
N TYR A 116 9.34 11.05 -4.70
CA TYR A 116 8.30 10.29 -4.02
C TYR A 116 8.90 9.76 -2.71
N GLN A 117 8.43 10.27 -1.57
CA GLN A 117 8.92 9.89 -0.26
C GLN A 117 8.48 8.46 0.06
N LEU A 118 9.40 7.61 0.51
CA LEU A 118 9.11 6.25 0.96
C LEU A 118 8.25 6.34 2.23
N LYS A 119 7.05 5.75 2.16
CA LYS A 119 6.11 5.73 3.29
C LYS A 119 6.16 4.41 4.01
N GLN A 120 6.03 3.33 3.25
CA GLN A 120 5.92 1.99 3.81
C GLN A 120 6.40 0.93 2.82
N LEU A 121 6.61 -0.27 3.37
CA LEU A 121 6.69 -1.51 2.65
C LEU A 121 5.64 -2.46 3.23
N HIS A 122 4.95 -3.22 2.40
CA HIS A 122 4.12 -4.33 2.86
C HIS A 122 4.29 -5.56 1.96
N TRP A 123 3.70 -6.69 2.35
CA TRP A 123 3.87 -7.97 1.68
C TRP A 123 2.54 -8.64 1.34
N HIS A 124 2.52 -9.29 0.17
CA HIS A 124 1.43 -10.11 -0.33
C HIS A 124 1.92 -11.54 -0.55
N THR A 125 1.13 -12.52 -0.10
CA THR A 125 1.37 -13.94 -0.41
C THR A 125 0.08 -14.60 -0.93
N PRO A 126 0.08 -15.17 -2.15
CA PRO A 126 1.17 -15.22 -3.14
C PRO A 126 1.48 -13.84 -3.75
N SER A 127 2.43 -13.77 -4.72
CA SER A 127 2.62 -12.52 -5.49
C SER A 127 1.33 -12.07 -6.13
N GLU A 128 1.09 -10.77 -6.23
CA GLU A 128 -0.08 -10.24 -6.91
C GLU A 128 0.14 -10.24 -8.42
N HIS A 129 1.28 -9.69 -8.86
CA HIS A 129 1.73 -9.74 -10.24
C HIS A 129 2.08 -11.16 -10.68
N THR A 130 1.94 -11.39 -11.98
CA THR A 130 2.46 -12.57 -12.65
C THR A 130 3.48 -12.17 -13.69
N VAL A 131 4.42 -13.05 -14.01
CA VAL A 131 5.40 -12.84 -15.10
C VAL A 131 5.23 -13.97 -16.09
N ASN A 132 4.92 -13.65 -17.34
CA ASN A 132 4.62 -14.64 -18.37
C ASN A 132 3.56 -15.69 -17.93
N GLY A 133 2.56 -15.25 -17.17
CA GLY A 133 1.49 -16.08 -16.61
C GLY A 133 1.86 -16.86 -15.34
N GLU A 134 3.09 -16.77 -14.86
CA GLU A 134 3.56 -17.44 -13.65
C GLU A 134 3.35 -16.57 -12.40
N ARG A 135 2.79 -17.16 -11.33
CA ARG A 135 2.62 -16.52 -10.02
C ARG A 135 3.70 -17.00 -9.07
N PHE A 136 4.25 -16.08 -8.29
CA PHE A 136 5.39 -16.30 -7.40
C PHE A 136 4.96 -16.38 -5.94
N ASN A 137 5.92 -16.69 -5.05
CA ASN A 137 5.61 -17.05 -3.67
C ASN A 137 5.29 -15.86 -2.77
N LEU A 138 5.89 -14.70 -3.04
CA LEU A 138 5.75 -13.48 -2.25
C LEU A 138 6.00 -12.27 -3.15
N GLU A 139 5.30 -11.18 -2.88
CA GLU A 139 5.60 -9.87 -3.45
C GLU A 139 5.64 -8.82 -2.36
N SER A 140 6.65 -7.94 -2.37
CA SER A 140 6.69 -6.78 -1.48
C SER A 140 6.47 -5.50 -2.25
N HIS A 141 5.73 -4.57 -1.66
CA HIS A 141 5.38 -3.28 -2.26
C HIS A 141 5.98 -2.16 -1.43
N LEU A 142 6.96 -1.44 -1.99
CA LEU A 142 7.47 -0.20 -1.40
C LEU A 142 6.64 0.96 -1.94
N VAL A 143 5.79 1.52 -1.08
CA VAL A 143 4.87 2.59 -1.44
C VAL A 143 5.50 3.94 -1.16
N HIS A 144 5.50 4.79 -2.19
CA HIS A 144 6.04 6.14 -2.15
C HIS A 144 4.97 7.16 -2.53
N GLU A 145 5.06 8.34 -1.93
CA GLU A 145 4.13 9.44 -2.18
C GLU A 145 4.90 10.75 -2.39
N SER A 146 4.56 11.46 -3.46
CA SER A 146 5.14 12.78 -3.75
C SER A 146 4.39 13.90 -3.04
N ASN A 147 4.97 15.10 -2.98
CA ASN A 147 4.36 16.26 -2.30
C ASN A 147 3.01 16.72 -2.89
N ASN A 148 2.63 16.23 -4.08
CA ASN A 148 1.35 16.52 -4.71
C ASN A 148 0.35 15.34 -4.61
N GLY A 149 0.64 14.34 -3.77
CA GLY A 149 -0.24 13.19 -3.53
C GLY A 149 -0.22 12.12 -4.62
N LYS A 150 0.72 12.19 -5.58
CA LYS A 150 0.91 11.09 -6.56
C LYS A 150 1.72 9.97 -5.94
N PHE A 151 1.32 8.73 -6.26
CA PHE A 151 1.98 7.52 -5.78
C PHE A 151 2.94 6.91 -6.81
N ALA A 152 3.99 6.30 -6.29
CA ALA A 152 4.85 5.38 -7.02
C ALA A 152 5.12 4.14 -6.16
N VAL A 153 5.06 2.96 -6.75
CA VAL A 153 5.27 1.70 -6.03
C VAL A 153 6.41 0.92 -6.70
N ILE A 154 7.33 0.40 -5.88
CA ILE A 154 8.27 -0.63 -6.32
C ILE A 154 7.75 -1.98 -5.82
N GLY A 155 7.37 -2.85 -6.73
CA GLY A 155 7.05 -4.25 -6.45
C GLY A 155 8.31 -5.11 -6.58
N ILE A 156 8.59 -5.95 -5.59
CA ILE A 156 9.69 -6.93 -5.62
C ILE A 156 9.08 -8.32 -5.62
N ILE A 157 9.35 -9.10 -6.65
CA ILE A 157 8.87 -10.48 -6.77
C ILE A 157 9.89 -11.44 -6.16
N TYR A 158 9.42 -12.39 -5.34
CA TYR A 158 10.27 -13.38 -4.66
C TYR A 158 9.89 -14.81 -5.04
N GLU A 159 10.92 -15.64 -5.23
CA GLU A 159 10.82 -17.09 -5.35
C GLU A 159 11.49 -17.76 -4.14
N ILE A 160 10.95 -18.90 -3.68
CA ILE A 160 11.59 -19.70 -2.64
C ILE A 160 12.90 -20.27 -3.18
N GLY A 161 14.01 -19.86 -2.58
CA GLY A 161 15.36 -20.28 -2.96
C GLY A 161 16.15 -20.96 -1.85
N LEU A 162 17.40 -21.31 -2.16
CA LEU A 162 18.34 -21.93 -1.22
C LEU A 162 18.84 -20.97 -0.13
N TRP A 163 18.88 -19.67 -0.42
CA TRP A 163 19.46 -18.66 0.46
C TRP A 163 18.36 -17.73 1.00
N PRO A 164 18.41 -17.37 2.29
CA PRO A 164 17.44 -16.43 2.86
C PRO A 164 17.64 -15.02 2.29
N ASP A 165 16.53 -14.27 2.17
CA ASP A 165 16.62 -12.83 1.89
C ASP A 165 17.16 -12.11 3.14
N PRO A 166 18.29 -11.37 3.03
CA PRO A 166 18.92 -10.76 4.20
C PRO A 166 18.04 -9.74 4.93
N PHE A 167 17.18 -9.03 4.21
CA PHE A 167 16.30 -8.04 4.82
C PHE A 167 15.20 -8.74 5.61
N LEU A 168 14.56 -9.77 5.04
CA LEU A 168 13.58 -10.58 5.77
C LEU A 168 14.18 -11.26 7.00
N SER A 169 15.40 -11.81 6.89
CA SER A 169 16.11 -12.38 8.05
C SER A 169 16.41 -11.35 9.13
N MET A 170 16.74 -10.11 8.76
CA MET A 170 17.00 -9.02 9.71
C MET A 170 15.77 -8.70 10.56
N ILE A 171 14.57 -8.73 9.97
CA ILE A 171 13.31 -8.34 10.64
C ILE A 171 12.47 -9.53 11.14
N GLU A 172 12.92 -10.77 10.94
CA GLU A 172 12.14 -11.98 11.18
C GLU A 172 11.57 -12.06 12.61
N ASN A 173 12.38 -11.71 13.61
CA ASN A 173 11.94 -11.77 15.01
C ASN A 173 10.91 -10.68 15.35
N ASP A 174 11.01 -9.51 14.74
CA ASP A 174 10.03 -8.45 14.94
C ASP A 174 8.73 -8.75 14.19
N LEU A 175 8.79 -9.44 13.03
CA LEU A 175 7.61 -9.91 12.28
C LEU A 175 6.74 -10.91 13.07
N LYS A 176 7.35 -11.73 13.95
CA LYS A 176 6.62 -12.70 14.79
C LYS A 176 5.68 -12.03 15.80
N VAL A 177 5.97 -10.79 16.20
CA VAL A 177 5.17 -10.08 17.22
C VAL A 177 3.78 -9.68 16.72
N PRO A 178 3.63 -9.02 15.56
CA PRO A 178 2.31 -8.66 15.03
C PRO A 178 1.63 -9.78 14.23
N ALA A 179 2.31 -10.90 13.95
CA ALA A 179 1.81 -11.96 13.06
C ALA A 179 0.43 -12.52 13.46
N ASP A 180 0.22 -12.81 14.75
CA ASP A 180 -0.97 -13.54 15.21
C ASP A 180 -2.17 -12.66 15.53
N LYS A 181 -2.00 -11.32 15.50
CA LYS A 181 -3.05 -10.41 15.94
C LYS A 181 -3.01 -9.07 15.20
N LYS A 182 -4.14 -8.77 14.56
CA LYS A 182 -4.44 -7.48 13.94
C LYS A 182 -4.31 -6.31 14.91
N GLY A 183 -3.82 -5.18 14.40
CA GLY A 183 -3.66 -3.92 15.14
C GLY A 183 -2.48 -3.91 16.11
N ILE A 184 -1.65 -4.94 16.13
CA ILE A 184 -0.41 -4.95 16.91
C ILE A 184 0.67 -4.20 16.15
N GLU A 185 1.21 -3.18 16.82
CA GLU A 185 2.39 -2.47 16.38
C GLU A 185 3.65 -2.99 17.07
N ARG A 186 4.76 -3.01 16.34
CA ARG A 186 6.08 -3.37 16.84
C ARG A 186 7.11 -2.38 16.32
N ALA A 187 7.60 -1.52 17.20
CA ALA A 187 8.74 -0.65 16.88
C ALA A 187 9.99 -1.51 16.65
N THR A 188 10.61 -1.38 15.48
CA THR A 188 11.80 -2.13 15.08
C THR A 188 13.09 -1.34 15.30
N GLY A 189 12.99 -0.11 15.81
CA GLY A 189 14.10 0.82 15.88
C GLY A 189 14.47 1.35 14.49
N THR A 190 15.75 1.68 14.29
CA THR A 190 16.24 2.22 13.03
C THR A 190 16.44 1.10 11.99
N ILE A 191 15.72 1.18 10.88
CA ILE A 191 15.89 0.32 9.70
C ILE A 191 16.37 1.18 8.53
N ASP A 192 17.42 0.72 7.85
CA ASP A 192 17.90 1.30 6.60
C ASP A 192 17.22 0.62 5.40
N PRO A 193 16.38 1.35 4.63
CA PRO A 193 15.72 0.78 3.45
C PRO A 193 16.72 0.31 2.38
N ASN A 194 17.97 0.79 2.39
CA ASN A 194 19.01 0.31 1.47
C ASN A 194 19.41 -1.16 1.72
N GLN A 195 19.00 -1.75 2.84
CA GLN A 195 19.18 -3.19 3.09
C GLN A 195 18.23 -4.05 2.22
N ILE A 196 17.17 -3.45 1.69
CA ILE A 196 16.30 -4.09 0.70
C ILE A 196 17.06 -4.10 -0.62
N LYS A 197 17.60 -5.26 -0.98
CA LYS A 197 18.29 -5.43 -2.26
C LYS A 197 17.30 -5.22 -3.40
N LEU A 198 17.61 -4.27 -4.28
CA LEU A 198 16.95 -4.07 -5.58
C LEU A 198 17.98 -4.37 -6.68
N ASP A 199 17.60 -5.00 -7.79
CA ASP A 199 18.47 -4.99 -8.98
C ASP A 199 18.51 -3.56 -9.53
N GLY A 200 17.33 -2.97 -9.73
CA GLY A 200 17.15 -1.57 -10.08
C GLY A 200 17.72 -1.19 -11.45
N LYS A 201 18.26 -2.14 -12.21
CA LYS A 201 18.78 -1.98 -13.57
C LYS A 201 17.82 -2.53 -14.62
N GLN A 202 17.10 -3.60 -14.29
CA GLN A 202 16.08 -4.20 -15.12
C GLN A 202 14.75 -4.27 -14.37
N TYR A 203 13.75 -3.57 -14.88
CA TYR A 203 12.44 -3.53 -14.25
C TYR A 203 11.36 -3.25 -15.29
N PHE A 204 10.14 -3.71 -15.00
CA PHE A 204 8.95 -3.29 -15.74
C PHE A 204 8.47 -1.93 -15.20
N ARG A 205 7.92 -1.09 -16.09
CA ARG A 205 7.34 0.21 -15.73
C ARG A 205 5.99 0.37 -16.41
N TYR A 206 4.96 0.68 -15.64
CA TYR A 206 3.63 0.96 -16.17
C TYR A 206 2.85 1.90 -15.23
N ILE A 207 1.69 2.39 -15.69
CA ILE A 207 0.75 3.16 -14.88
C ILE A 207 -0.44 2.28 -14.53
N GLY A 208 -0.74 2.17 -13.23
CA GLY A 208 -1.87 1.38 -12.70
C GLY A 208 -2.57 2.10 -11.56
N SER A 209 -3.05 1.34 -10.59
CA SER A 209 -3.63 1.81 -9.33
C SER A 209 -2.97 1.18 -8.10
N LEU A 210 -3.44 1.52 -6.90
CA LEU A 210 -3.20 0.70 -5.71
C LEU A 210 -3.94 -0.65 -5.87
N THR A 211 -3.37 -1.74 -5.34
CA THR A 211 -3.96 -3.09 -5.42
C THR A 211 -4.97 -3.37 -4.30
N THR A 212 -5.13 -2.44 -3.37
CA THR A 212 -6.13 -2.48 -2.30
C THR A 212 -6.98 -1.21 -2.29
N PRO A 213 -8.18 -1.25 -1.70
CA PRO A 213 -9.03 -0.06 -1.61
C PRO A 213 -8.28 1.14 -0.99
N PRO A 214 -8.49 2.37 -1.52
CA PRO A 214 -9.50 2.78 -2.50
C PRO A 214 -9.16 2.50 -3.98
N CYS A 215 -8.08 1.76 -4.27
CA CYS A 215 -7.63 1.45 -5.63
C CYS A 215 -7.38 2.69 -6.50
N THR A 216 -6.84 3.74 -5.89
CA THR A 216 -6.52 5.02 -6.55
C THR A 216 -5.68 4.79 -7.81
N GLU A 217 -6.20 5.20 -8.99
CA GLU A 217 -5.48 5.12 -10.27
C GLU A 217 -4.37 6.19 -10.42
N GLY A 218 -3.49 6.01 -11.41
CA GLY A 218 -2.39 6.93 -11.71
C GLY A 218 -1.09 6.64 -10.97
N VAL A 219 -0.97 5.43 -10.39
CA VAL A 219 0.22 4.96 -9.68
C VAL A 219 1.31 4.57 -10.68
N VAL A 220 2.53 5.08 -10.46
CA VAL A 220 3.70 4.65 -11.24
C VAL A 220 4.26 3.37 -10.65
N TRP A 221 4.06 2.24 -11.34
CA TRP A 221 4.57 0.94 -10.91
C TRP A 221 5.95 0.65 -11.48
N THR A 222 6.83 0.14 -10.64
CA THR A 222 8.15 -0.39 -11.01
C THR A 222 8.24 -1.81 -10.47
N ILE A 223 8.31 -2.81 -11.33
CA ILE A 223 8.42 -4.21 -10.88
C ILE A 223 9.86 -4.68 -11.07
N ASP A 224 10.54 -4.88 -9.95
CA ASP A 224 11.90 -5.39 -9.84
C ASP A 224 11.84 -6.91 -9.63
N ARG A 225 12.47 -7.66 -10.53
CA ARG A 225 12.53 -9.12 -10.44
C ARG A 225 13.87 -9.51 -9.82
N LYS A 226 13.79 -10.12 -8.64
CA LYS A 226 14.94 -10.70 -7.94
C LYS A 226 15.23 -12.13 -8.40
#